data_AF-A0A936EN20-F1
#
_entry.id   AF-A0A936EN20-F1
#
_cell.length_a   1.000
_cell.length_b   1.000
_cell.length_c   1.000
_cell.angle_alpha   90.00
_cell.angle_beta   90.00
_cell.angle_gamma   90.00
#
_symmetry.space_group_name_H-M   'P 1'
#
loop_
_entity.id
_entity.type
_entity.pdbx_description
1 polymer ?
#
loop_
_entity_poly.entity_id
_entity_poly.type
_entity_poly.pdbx_seq_one_letter_code
_entity_poly.pdbx_strand_id
1 'polypeptide(L)' 'MQKNDIIGDIHGHADALEMLLQKLGYVRELELHSSAKPKSLFVGDFIDRGPKIRETLTSV' A
#
# COMPACT_ATOMS: atom_id res chain seq x y z
N MET A 1 -14.98 15.02 5.91
CA MET A 1 -13.52 14.80 6.06
C MET A 1 -13.13 13.62 5.19
N GLN A 2 -12.07 13.73 4.38
CA GLN A 2 -11.51 12.58 3.68
C GLN A 2 -10.80 11.69 4.70
N LYS A 3 -11.09 10.39 4.66
CA LYS A 3 -10.41 9.38 5.47
C LYS A 3 -9.20 8.88 4.69
N ASN A 4 -8.01 9.01 5.29
CA ASN A 4 -6.77 8.51 4.74
C ASN A 4 -6.22 7.42 5.66
N ASP A 5 -5.71 6.34 5.09
CA ASP A 5 -5.03 5.28 5.82
C ASP A 5 -3.52 5.52 5.76
N ILE A 6 -2.85 5.57 6.91
CA ILE A 6 -1.41 5.82 7.00
C ILE A 6 -0.70 4.48 7.18
N ILE A 7 0.25 4.18 6.31
CA ILE A 7 1.02 2.93 6.29
C ILE A 7 2.49 3.27 6.56
N GLY A 8 3.06 2.66 7.60
CA GLY A 8 4.46 2.84 7.99
C GLY A 8 5.41 1.91 7.21
N ASP A 9 6.51 1.52 7.84
CA ASP A 9 7.58 0.73 7.20
C ASP A 9 7.08 -0.60 6.64
N ILE A 10 7.48 -0.88 5.39
CA ILE A 10 7.17 -2.13 4.69
C ILE A 10 8.41 -3.03 4.65
N HIS A 11 9.61 -2.44 4.52
CA HIS A 11 10.88 -3.16 4.51
C HIS A 11 10.87 -4.36 3.55
N GLY A 12 10.42 -4.21 2.31
CA GLY A 12 10.42 -5.30 1.31
C GLY A 12 9.52 -6.50 1.62
N HIS A 13 8.47 -6.36 2.44
CA HIS A 13 7.50 -7.43 2.73
C HIS A 13 6.21 -7.28 1.92
N ALA A 14 6.28 -7.57 0.62
CA ALA A 14 5.16 -7.43 -0.31
C ALA A 14 3.88 -8.18 0.13
N ASP A 15 3.99 -9.43 0.60
CA ASP A 15 2.81 -10.21 1.00
C ASP A 15 2.05 -9.57 2.17
N ALA A 16 2.79 -9.06 3.16
CA ALA A 16 2.20 -8.38 4.31
C ALA A 16 1.51 -7.08 3.90
N LEU A 17 2.12 -6.35 2.96
CA LEU A 17 1.53 -5.16 2.36
C LEU A 17 0.24 -5.50 1.59
N GLU A 18 0.24 -6.52 0.74
CA GLU A 18 -0.95 -6.94 0.00
C GLU A 18 -2.09 -7.35 0.93
N MET A 19 -1.79 -8.12 1.99
CA MET A 19 -2.79 -8.50 2.99
C MET A 19 -3.36 -7.29 3.74
N LEU A 20 -2.53 -6.31 4.07
CA LEU A 20 -2.97 -5.07 4.72
C LEU A 20 -3.90 -4.27 3.79
N LEU A 21 -3.50 -4.09 2.53
CA LEU A 21 -4.29 -3.37 1.53
C LEU A 21 -5.66 -4.06 1.32
N GLN A 22 -5.70 -5.38 1.22
CA GLN A 22 -6.96 -6.14 1.14
C GLN A 22 -7.84 -5.93 2.38
N LYS A 23 -7.26 -5.95 3.58
CA LYS A 23 -7.99 -5.72 4.84
C LYS A 23 -8.56 -4.31 4.95
N LEU A 24 -7.87 -3.32 4.39
CA LEU A 24 -8.33 -1.94 4.29
C LEU A 24 -9.34 -1.72 3.14
N GLY A 25 -9.58 -2.74 2.31
CA GLY A 25 -10.52 -2.67 1.20
C GLY A 25 -9.93 -2.04 -0.07
N TYR A 26 -8.61 -1.90 -0.16
CA TYR A 26 -7.93 -1.50 -1.39
C TYR A 26 -7.95 -2.66 -2.38
N VAL A 27 -8.43 -2.36 -3.58
CA VAL A 27 -8.41 -3.26 -4.73
C VAL A 27 -7.53 -2.65 -5.82
N ARG A 28 -6.77 -3.48 -6.53
CA ARG A 28 -6.04 -3.06 -7.73
C ARG A 28 -7.05 -2.76 -8.85
N GLU A 29 -7.55 -1.53 -8.90
CA GLU A 29 -8.37 -1.05 -10.00
C GLU A 29 -7.48 -0.42 -11.08
N LEU A 30 -7.70 -0.82 -12.33
CA LEU A 30 -7.04 -0.35 -13.55
C LEU A 30 -7.51 1.06 -13.96
N GLU A 31 -7.49 2.01 -13.03
CA GLU A 31 -7.99 3.38 -13.16
C GLU A 31 -9.49 3.55 -12.93
N LEU A 32 -9.80 4.29 -11.87
CA LEU A 32 -10.89 5.27 -11.81
C LEU A 32 -10.55 6.22 -10.66
N HIS A 33 -9.96 7.37 -11.01
CA HIS A 33 -9.67 8.46 -10.09
C HIS A 33 -10.98 9.07 -9.56
N SER A 34 -11.61 8.38 -8.60
CA SER A 34 -12.74 8.92 -7.87
C SER A 34 -12.22 9.72 -6.69
N SER A 35 -12.45 11.03 -6.71
CA SER A 35 -12.08 12.00 -5.65
C SER A 35 -12.69 11.70 -4.27
N ALA A 36 -13.52 10.66 -4.17
CA ALA A 36 -14.19 10.21 -2.95
C ALA A 36 -13.61 8.92 -2.34
N LYS A 37 -12.67 8.23 -3.00
CA LYS A 37 -12.06 7.00 -2.45
C LYS A 37 -11.04 7.31 -1.35
N PRO A 38 -10.96 6.49 -0.29
CA PRO A 38 -9.93 6.63 0.74
C PRO A 38 -8.54 6.50 0.09
N LYS A 39 -7.61 7.37 0.46
CA LYS A 39 -6.23 7.35 -0.05
C LYS A 39 -5.30 6.73 1.00
N SER A 40 -4.41 5.84 0.56
CA SER A 40 -3.33 5.35 1.40
C SER A 40 -2.14 6.31 1.31
N LEU A 41 -1.57 6.69 2.46
CA LEU A 41 -0.35 7.47 2.56
C LEU A 41 0.76 6.60 3.17
N PHE A 42 1.81 6.38 2.41
CA PHE A 42 2.99 5.66 2.87
C PHE A 42 3.99 6.65 3.46
N VAL A 43 4.37 6.46 4.72
CA VAL A 43 5.23 7.38 5.49
C VAL A 43 6.53 6.73 5.98
N GLY A 44 6.77 5.48 5.60
CA GLY A 44 7.94 4.69 6.02
C GLY A 44 8.68 4.05 4.85
N ASP A 45 9.64 3.19 5.19
CA ASP A 45 10.56 2.62 4.20
C ASP A 45 9.94 1.46 3.42
N PHE A 46 9.92 1.61 2.08
CA PHE A 46 9.51 0.55 1.16
C PHE A 46 10.56 -0.55 1.03
N ILE A 47 11.82 -0.15 1.15
CA ILE A 47 12.99 -0.96 0.83
C ILE A 47 13.74 -1.37 2.10
N ASP A 48 14.78 -2.17 1.94
CA ASP A 48 15.63 -2.76 2.97
C ASP A 48 15.04 -3.93 3.77
N ARG A 49 15.95 -4.84 4.18
CA ARG A 49 15.76 -5.98 5.10
C ARG A 49 14.84 -7.13 4.65
N GLY A 50 13.81 -6.88 3.84
CA GLY A 50 12.87 -7.91 3.40
C GLY A 50 13.25 -8.62 2.11
N PRO A 51 12.65 -9.80 1.86
CA PRO A 51 12.99 -10.65 0.72
C PRO A 51 12.33 -10.23 -0.60
N LYS A 52 11.33 -9.34 -0.59
CA LYS A 52 10.43 -9.04 -1.73
C LYS A 52 10.40 -7.56 -2.10
N ILE A 53 11.57 -6.92 -2.12
CA ILE A 53 11.70 -5.47 -2.37
C ILE A 53 11.09 -5.06 -3.73
N ARG A 54 11.32 -5.83 -4.80
CA ARG A 54 10.82 -5.49 -6.14
C ARG A 54 9.29 -5.57 -6.20
N GLU A 55 8.74 -6.59 -5.59
CA GLU A 55 7.30 -6.82 -5.48
C GLU A 55 6.66 -5.72 -4.64
N THR A 56 7.29 -5.31 -3.51
CA THR A 56 6.82 -4.18 -2.70
C THR A 56 6.70 -2.89 -3.52
N LEU A 57 7.68 -2.59 -4.37
CA LEU A 57 7.66 -1.39 -5.23
C LEU A 57 6.62 -1.44 -6.35
N THR A 58 6.13 -2.63 -6.72
CA THR A 58 5.15 -2.82 -7.81
C THR A 58 3.74 -3.13 -7.31
N SER A 59 3.58 -3.28 -5.99
CA SER A 59 2.30 -3.63 -5.35
C SER A 59 1.43 -2.43 -5.00
N VAL A 60 1.97 -1.21 -5.09
CA VAL A 60 1.32 0.06 -4.76
C VAL A 60 0.97 0.87 -6.00
#